data_AF-A0A7V1JDT0-F1
#
_entry.id   AF-A0A7V1JDT0-F1
#
_cell.length_a   1.000
_cell.length_b   1.000
_cell.length_c   1.000
_cell.angle_alpha   90.00
_cell.angle_beta   90.00
_cell.angle_gamma   90.00
#
_symmetry.space_group_name_H-M   'P 1'
#
loop_
_entity.id
_entity.type
_entity.pdbx_description
1 polymer ?
#
loop_
_entity_poly.entity_id
_entity_poly.type
_entity_poly.pdbx_seq_one_letter_code
_entity_poly.pdbx_strand_id
1 'polypeptide(L)'
;KKIMIIAEEDKRPLTDIEHDILNISHDQLGYMLAKEWNLPSSIYLPIKYHHNVNLASEFKTETAILNLSDFLTRAMGIGYSGNTYIEKINTDTVNILNIDLNFIKNIVEEVYPFKNELSIFD
;
A
#
# COMPACT_ATOMS: atom_id res chain seq x y z
N LYS A 1 18.63 2.53 -4.42
CA LYS A 1 18.92 2.95 -3.02
C LYS A 1 18.81 4.47 -2.79
N LYS A 2 19.36 5.33 -3.66
CA LYS A 2 19.29 6.81 -3.49
C LYS A 2 17.87 7.36 -3.23
N ILE A 3 16.87 6.92 -3.99
CA ILE A 3 15.45 7.35 -3.83
C ILE A 3 14.92 7.03 -2.43
N MET A 4 15.15 5.80 -1.93
CA MET A 4 14.69 5.38 -0.60
C MET A 4 15.36 6.18 0.52
N ILE A 5 16.65 6.50 0.39
CA ILE A 5 17.37 7.34 1.36
C ILE A 5 16.75 8.73 1.42
N ILE A 6 16.46 9.34 0.26
CA ILE A 6 15.83 10.67 0.19
C ILE A 6 14.44 10.63 0.84
N ALA A 7 13.62 9.61 0.54
CA ALA A 7 12.30 9.47 1.15
C ALA A 7 12.35 9.39 2.69
N GLU A 8 13.36 8.68 3.22
CA GLU A 8 13.59 8.57 4.66
C GLU A 8 14.02 9.91 5.29
N GLU A 9 15.02 10.58 4.68
CA GLU A 9 15.56 11.85 5.17
C GLU A 9 14.52 12.98 5.10
N ASP A 10 13.78 13.08 4.00
CA ASP A 10 12.75 14.11 3.79
C ASP A 10 11.43 13.79 4.51
N LYS A 11 11.26 12.56 5.03
CA LYS A 11 10.01 12.06 5.64
C LYS A 11 8.80 12.24 4.74
N ARG A 12 8.96 11.88 3.47
CA ARG A 12 7.93 11.96 2.43
C ARG A 12 7.57 10.56 1.92
N PRO A 13 6.35 10.36 1.41
CA PRO A 13 5.97 9.11 0.75
C PRO A 13 6.94 8.76 -0.38
N LEU A 14 7.32 7.48 -0.46
CA LEU A 14 8.22 6.99 -1.52
C LEU A 14 7.67 7.28 -2.91
N THR A 15 6.35 7.17 -3.11
CA THR A 15 5.65 7.51 -4.35
C THR A 15 5.98 8.91 -4.85
N ASP A 16 5.99 9.89 -3.94
CA ASP A 16 6.23 11.28 -4.29
C ASP A 16 7.69 11.48 -4.75
N ILE A 17 8.63 10.87 -4.04
CA ILE A 17 10.07 10.96 -4.39
C ILE A 17 10.36 10.24 -5.71
N GLU A 18 9.72 9.09 -5.96
CA GLU A 18 9.83 8.40 -7.25
C GLU A 18 9.31 9.27 -8.39
N HIS A 19 8.14 9.88 -8.22
CA HIS A 19 7.58 10.79 -9.22
C HIS A 19 8.48 12.01 -9.45
N ASP A 20 8.99 12.65 -8.41
CA ASP A 20 9.85 13.83 -8.53
C ASP A 20 11.17 13.55 -9.28
N ILE A 21 11.73 12.35 -9.12
CA ILE A 21 13.05 12.00 -9.68
C ILE A 21 12.94 11.28 -11.02
N LEU A 22 11.96 10.39 -11.17
CA LEU A 22 11.81 9.49 -12.32
C LEU A 22 10.65 9.89 -13.25
N ASN A 23 9.80 10.83 -12.85
CA ASN A 23 8.52 11.16 -13.50
C ASN A 23 7.57 9.95 -13.61
N ILE A 24 7.76 8.95 -12.76
CA ILE A 24 6.90 7.77 -12.62
C ILE A 24 7.05 7.20 -11.21
N SER A 25 5.97 6.71 -10.63
CA SER A 25 5.93 6.05 -9.32
C SER A 25 5.63 4.55 -9.43
N HIS A 26 5.91 3.79 -8.37
CA HIS A 26 5.77 2.33 -8.40
C HIS A 26 4.32 1.85 -8.60
N ASP A 27 3.33 2.58 -8.10
CA ASP A 27 1.91 2.32 -8.32
C ASP A 27 1.51 2.49 -9.79
N GLN A 28 2.03 3.52 -10.46
CA GLN A 28 1.85 3.74 -11.88
C GLN A 28 2.51 2.64 -12.72
N LEU A 29 3.77 2.30 -12.41
CA LEU A 29 4.48 1.23 -13.10
C LEU A 29 3.82 -0.14 -12.89
N GLY A 30 3.41 -0.44 -11.65
CA GLY A 30 2.70 -1.67 -11.30
C GLY A 30 1.36 -1.79 -12.03
N TYR A 31 0.60 -0.70 -12.12
CA TYR A 31 -0.61 -0.62 -12.93
C TYR A 31 -0.34 -0.93 -14.41
N MET A 32 0.66 -0.26 -15.01
CA MET A 32 1.01 -0.45 -16.42
C MET A 32 1.39 -1.90 -16.70
N LEU A 33 2.22 -2.49 -15.86
CA LEU A 33 2.67 -3.88 -16.01
C LEU A 33 1.52 -4.88 -15.86
N ALA A 34 0.72 -4.77 -14.80
CA ALA A 34 -0.42 -5.66 -14.56
C ALA A 34 -1.46 -5.58 -15.70
N LYS A 35 -1.67 -4.38 -16.25
CA LYS A 35 -2.54 -4.17 -17.41
C LYS A 35 -1.95 -4.80 -18.68
N GLU A 36 -0.66 -4.63 -18.94
CA GLU A 36 0.02 -5.21 -20.11
C GLU A 36 0.01 -6.75 -20.08
N TRP A 37 0.07 -7.34 -18.89
CA TRP A 37 -0.09 -8.78 -18.68
C TRP A 37 -1.53 -9.28 -18.81
N ASN A 38 -2.48 -8.42 -19.23
CA ASN A 38 -3.90 -8.73 -19.37
C ASN A 38 -4.55 -9.24 -18.07
N LEU A 39 -4.09 -8.78 -16.91
CA LEU A 39 -4.81 -9.05 -15.66
C LEU A 39 -6.15 -8.30 -15.63
N PRO A 40 -7.17 -8.82 -14.92
CA PRO A 40 -8.45 -8.14 -14.79
C PRO A 40 -8.34 -6.73 -14.20
N SER A 41 -9.27 -5.84 -14.57
CA SER A 41 -9.34 -4.47 -14.02
C SER A 41 -9.50 -4.44 -12.50
N SER A 42 -10.12 -5.47 -11.93
CA SER A 42 -10.22 -5.68 -10.48
C SER A 42 -8.88 -5.85 -9.77
N ILE A 43 -7.78 -6.07 -10.50
CA ILE A 43 -6.42 -6.16 -9.95
C ILE A 43 -5.64 -4.88 -10.23
N TYR A 44 -5.56 -4.45 -11.49
CA TYR A 44 -4.69 -3.32 -11.83
C TYR A 44 -5.23 -1.96 -11.37
N LEU A 45 -6.55 -1.78 -11.24
CA LEU A 45 -7.11 -0.51 -10.77
C LEU A 45 -6.86 -0.27 -9.27
N PRO A 46 -7.04 -1.27 -8.38
CA PRO A 46 -6.57 -1.16 -7.00
C PRO A 46 -5.08 -0.83 -6.89
N ILE A 47 -4.22 -1.48 -7.67
CA ILE A 47 -2.76 -1.17 -7.68
C ILE A 47 -2.53 0.30 -8.04
N LYS A 48 -3.25 0.85 -9.02
CA LYS A 48 -3.07 2.25 -9.43
C LYS A 48 -3.46 3.25 -8.34
N TYR A 49 -4.49 2.96 -7.57
CA TYR A 49 -5.14 3.96 -6.69
C TYR A 49 -4.98 3.67 -5.20
N HIS A 50 -4.25 2.64 -4.78
CA HIS A 50 -4.13 2.29 -3.36
C HIS A 50 -3.50 3.40 -2.49
N HIS A 51 -2.70 4.31 -3.05
CA HIS A 51 -2.20 5.49 -2.30
C HIS A 51 -3.23 6.63 -2.20
N ASN A 52 -4.25 6.66 -3.07
CA ASN A 52 -5.34 7.63 -3.02
C ASN A 52 -6.68 6.99 -3.42
N VAL A 53 -7.30 6.33 -2.44
CA VAL A 53 -8.54 5.53 -2.61
C VAL A 53 -9.73 6.33 -3.14
N ASN A 54 -9.73 7.67 -3.03
CA ASN A 54 -10.80 8.51 -3.56
C ASN A 54 -10.78 8.64 -5.08
N LEU A 55 -9.63 8.38 -5.72
CA LEU A 55 -9.52 8.39 -7.17
C LEU A 55 -10.06 7.12 -7.83
N ALA A 56 -10.33 6.06 -7.05
CA ALA A 56 -10.93 4.84 -7.56
C ALA A 56 -12.43 5.04 -7.84
N SER A 57 -12.78 5.07 -9.13
CA SER A 57 -14.18 5.06 -9.60
C SER A 57 -14.77 3.65 -9.67
N GLU A 58 -13.94 2.64 -9.87
CA GLU A 58 -14.27 1.22 -9.92
C GLU A 58 -13.40 0.47 -8.90
N PHE A 59 -13.90 -0.64 -8.37
CA PHE A 59 -13.20 -1.47 -7.38
C PHE A 59 -12.73 -0.69 -6.15
N LYS A 60 -13.57 0.26 -5.68
CA LYS A 60 -13.24 1.16 -4.57
C LYS A 60 -13.03 0.40 -3.25
N THR A 61 -13.82 -0.64 -3.02
CA THR A 61 -13.66 -1.52 -1.86
C THR A 61 -12.34 -2.27 -1.90
N GLU A 62 -11.99 -2.87 -3.04
CA GLU A 62 -10.73 -3.59 -3.24
C GLU A 62 -9.51 -2.67 -3.12
N THR A 63 -9.63 -1.44 -3.63
CA THR A 63 -8.61 -0.40 -3.47
C THR A 63 -8.41 -0.04 -2.00
N ALA A 64 -9.50 0.10 -1.23
CA ALA A 64 -9.44 0.37 0.19
C ALA A 64 -8.88 -0.83 0.99
N ILE A 65 -9.23 -2.06 0.62
CA ILE A 65 -8.62 -3.28 1.19
C ILE A 65 -7.11 -3.25 0.98
N LEU A 66 -6.65 -3.01 -0.26
CA LEU A 66 -5.22 -2.98 -0.58
C LEU A 66 -4.49 -1.87 0.19
N ASN A 67 -5.09 -0.67 0.29
CA ASN A 67 -4.53 0.42 1.11
C ASN A 67 -4.39 0.03 2.59
N LEU A 68 -5.43 -0.57 3.18
CA LEU A 68 -5.39 -1.01 4.58
C LEU A 68 -4.35 -2.12 4.78
N SER A 69 -4.27 -3.09 3.86
CA SER A 69 -3.29 -4.17 3.91
C SER A 69 -1.85 -3.65 3.80
N ASP A 70 -1.57 -2.69 2.91
CA ASP A 70 -0.24 -2.05 2.83
C ASP A 70 0.10 -1.36 4.16
N PHE A 71 -0.82 -0.55 4.69
CA PHE A 71 -0.62 0.13 5.97
C PHE A 71 -0.34 -0.86 7.12
N LEU A 72 -1.16 -1.91 7.25
CA LEU A 72 -1.06 -2.86 8.35
C LEU A 72 0.21 -3.72 8.28
N THR A 73 0.58 -4.21 7.10
CA THR A 73 1.82 -4.99 6.95
C THR A 73 3.04 -4.15 7.32
N ARG A 74 3.09 -2.90 6.86
CA ARG A 74 4.18 -1.96 7.19
C ARG A 74 4.19 -1.58 8.68
N ALA A 75 3.03 -1.27 9.27
CA ALA A 75 2.90 -0.95 10.69
C ALA A 75 3.32 -2.13 11.59
N MET A 76 3.03 -3.37 11.17
CA MET A 76 3.48 -4.58 11.85
C MET A 76 4.94 -4.93 11.54
N GLY A 77 5.57 -4.28 10.55
CA GLY A 77 6.93 -4.57 10.09
C GLY A 77 7.06 -5.93 9.40
N ILE A 78 6.02 -6.34 8.66
CA ILE A 78 5.99 -7.54 7.81
C ILE A 78 6.52 -7.14 6.42
N GLY A 79 7.55 -7.85 5.94
CA GLY A 79 8.19 -7.57 4.66
C GLY A 79 9.02 -6.29 4.63
N TYR A 80 9.57 -5.96 3.46
CA TYR A 80 10.34 -4.74 3.23
C TYR A 80 10.06 -4.15 1.84
N SER A 81 9.20 -3.12 1.79
CA SER A 81 8.83 -2.44 0.54
C SER A 81 9.79 -1.32 0.13
N GLY A 82 10.81 -1.02 0.94
CA GLY A 82 11.66 0.16 0.77
C GLY A 82 10.97 1.50 1.15
N ASN A 83 9.68 1.46 1.51
CA ASN A 83 8.93 2.63 1.97
C ASN A 83 9.07 2.80 3.50
N THR A 84 10.14 3.47 3.91
CA THR A 84 10.55 3.65 5.31
C THR A 84 9.66 4.63 6.09
N TYR A 85 8.97 5.54 5.40
CA TYR A 85 8.06 6.50 6.02
C TYR A 85 6.63 5.95 6.09
N ILE A 86 6.19 5.56 7.29
CA ILE A 86 4.83 5.07 7.52
C ILE A 86 3.86 6.25 7.66
N GLU A 87 2.96 6.38 6.70
CA GLU A 87 1.87 7.36 6.74
C GLU A 87 0.82 7.01 7.79
N LYS A 88 0.01 8.00 8.18
CA LYS A 88 -1.16 7.73 9.03
C LYS A 88 -2.17 6.89 8.26
N ILE A 89 -2.95 6.10 8.99
CA ILE A 89 -4.08 5.37 8.40
C ILE A 89 -4.99 6.33 7.63
N ASN A 90 -5.36 5.94 6.42
CA ASN A 90 -6.25 6.72 5.57
C ASN A 90 -7.69 6.66 6.11
N THR A 91 -8.26 7.81 6.48
CA THR A 91 -9.63 7.88 7.02
C THR A 91 -10.70 7.50 6.01
N ASP A 92 -10.46 7.76 4.72
CA ASP A 92 -11.40 7.36 3.66
C ASP A 92 -11.41 5.85 3.51
N THR A 93 -10.27 5.18 3.63
CA THR A 93 -10.21 3.70 3.70
C THR A 93 -11.06 3.15 4.84
N VAL A 94 -10.93 3.72 6.04
CA VAL A 94 -11.75 3.32 7.21
C VAL A 94 -13.24 3.52 6.93
N ASN A 95 -13.62 4.64 6.33
CA ASN A 95 -15.02 4.95 5.99
C ASN A 95 -15.57 4.05 4.88
N ILE A 96 -14.80 3.81 3.81
CA ILE A 96 -15.18 2.95 2.68
C ILE A 96 -15.44 1.51 3.15
N LEU A 97 -14.57 1.00 4.01
CA LEU A 97 -14.69 -0.36 4.55
C LEU A 97 -15.70 -0.44 5.70
N ASN A 98 -16.15 0.70 6.23
CA ASN A 98 -17.03 0.80 7.40
C ASN A 98 -16.51 -0.01 8.60
N ILE A 99 -15.22 0.19 8.91
CA ILE A 99 -14.52 -0.52 9.99
C ILE A 99 -14.21 0.42 11.15
N ASP A 100 -13.99 -0.16 12.33
CA ASP A 100 -13.57 0.56 13.53
C ASP A 100 -12.19 0.09 14.00
N LEU A 101 -11.72 0.68 15.11
CA LEU A 101 -10.45 0.30 15.72
C LEU A 101 -10.43 -1.14 16.25
N ASN A 102 -11.58 -1.69 16.64
CA ASN A 102 -11.66 -3.07 17.13
C ASN A 102 -11.41 -4.06 15.98
N PHE A 103 -11.99 -3.80 14.81
CA PHE A 103 -11.73 -4.60 13.62
C PHE A 103 -10.24 -4.61 13.26
N ILE A 104 -9.60 -3.44 13.24
CA ILE A 104 -8.16 -3.32 12.98
C ILE A 104 -7.34 -4.08 14.03
N LYS A 105 -7.69 -3.92 15.32
CA LYS A 105 -7.03 -4.63 16.42
C LYS A 105 -7.13 -6.15 16.26
N ASN A 106 -8.31 -6.66 15.90
CA ASN A 106 -8.51 -8.10 15.67
C ASN A 106 -7.61 -8.62 14.54
N ILE A 107 -7.49 -7.87 13.43
CA ILE A 107 -6.56 -8.26 12.34
C ILE A 107 -5.12 -8.34 12.85
N VAL A 108 -4.68 -7.33 13.61
CA VAL A 108 -3.31 -7.31 14.15
C VAL A 108 -3.10 -8.51 15.09
N GLU A 109 -4.04 -8.81 15.97
CA GLU A 109 -3.96 -9.96 16.89
C GLU A 109 -3.92 -11.30 16.15
N GLU A 110 -4.62 -11.42 15.02
CA GLU A 110 -4.65 -12.64 14.21
C GLU A 110 -3.39 -12.82 13.35
N VAL A 111 -2.87 -11.73 12.76
CA VAL A 111 -1.78 -11.79 11.78
C VAL A 111 -0.39 -11.67 12.42
N TYR A 112 -0.23 -10.82 13.43
CA TYR A 112 1.09 -10.52 14.02
C TYR A 112 1.86 -11.74 14.55
N PRO A 113 1.22 -12.76 15.17
CA PRO A 113 1.93 -13.97 15.61
C PRO A 113 2.71 -14.68 14.51
N PHE A 114 2.23 -14.61 13.27
CA PHE A 114 2.85 -15.25 12.10
C PHE A 114 3.84 -14.34 11.37
N LYS A 115 4.11 -13.12 11.88
CA LYS A 115 4.99 -12.13 11.22
C LYS A 115 6.32 -12.70 10.72
N ASN A 116 6.98 -13.51 11.54
CA ASN A 116 8.29 -14.09 11.21
C ASN A 116 8.20 -15.36 10.34
N GLU A 117 7.01 -15.95 10.25
CA GLU A 117 6.75 -17.10 9.37
C GLU A 117 6.41 -16.63 7.96
N LEU A 118 6.02 -15.37 7.74
CA LEU A 118 5.64 -14.86 6.42
C LEU A 118 6.85 -14.56 5.50
N SER A 119 8.08 -14.65 6.01
CA SER A 119 9.32 -14.52 5.23
C SER A 119 9.74 -15.81 4.52
N ILE A 120 8.79 -16.68 4.15
CA ILE A 120 9.06 -18.02 3.56
C ILE A 120 9.80 -17.94 2.21
N PHE A 121 9.82 -16.76 1.57
CA PHE A 121 10.44 -16.55 0.27
C PHE A 121 11.72 -15.71 0.30
N ASP A 122 12.25 -15.39 1.49
CA ASP A 122 13.55 -14.73 1.66
C ASP A 122 14.72 -15.73 1.64
#